data_AF-A0A329TE63-F1
#
_entry.id   AF-A0A329TE63-F1
#
_cell.length_a   1.000
_cell.length_b   1.000
_cell.length_c   1.000
_cell.angle_alpha   90.00
_cell.angle_beta   90.00
_cell.angle_gamma   90.00
#
_symmetry.space_group_name_H-M   'P 1'
#
loop_
_entity.id
_entity.type
_entity.pdbx_description
1 polymer ?
#
loop_
_entity_poly.entity_id
_entity_poly.type
_entity_poly.pdbx_seq_one_letter_code
_entity_poly.pdbx_strand_id
1 'polypeptide(L)'
;MTRPSTYEHSRYLEAKRTVDDRALHRPTLDRLREALADRDEPLRVVEVGCGTGSMLRRLLAWGVLPDEVVYRGYDLREGAIGRAVEELGAWTDGTGYADEAGYAVEEVRDQGRVRDDLDATRTVRLHAPDGTSVTATFAVADAVEVARRTEAEYDLLVGCAFLDVVDLDRALDPLLGFVPGGLAYFPITFDGETFLAPSLDGNGTVDDATERAVLDVYHATMDAPDRPGGSRTGSELFEALPAAGGGVVAGGGSDWLVTPPYPDDETYFLHHLVDGIEGAVREVLVDGGGVDGSSGVTVEESAPWLSPETVSEWADVRHRAVTDGRLTFGAHNLDVLARVGSGDSTGSGGRYT
;
A
#
# COMPACT_ATOMS: atom_id res chain seq x y z
N MET A 1 3.25 9.84 -22.78
CA MET A 1 2.61 8.54 -23.15
C MET A 1 1.13 8.82 -23.42
N THR A 2 0.48 8.11 -24.35
CA THR A 2 -0.97 8.22 -24.60
C THR A 2 -1.76 7.28 -23.67
N ARG A 3 -3.06 7.53 -23.45
CA ARG A 3 -3.95 6.65 -22.66
C ARG A 3 -3.74 5.17 -23.05
N PRO A 4 -3.38 4.29 -22.10
CA PRO A 4 -3.27 2.85 -22.35
C PRO A 4 -4.62 2.25 -22.78
N SER A 5 -4.57 1.22 -23.63
CA SER A 5 -5.77 0.45 -23.99
C SER A 5 -6.09 -0.67 -22.99
N THR A 6 -5.12 -1.05 -22.16
CA THR A 6 -5.25 -2.08 -21.12
C THR A 6 -4.41 -1.68 -19.90
N TYR A 7 -4.84 -2.14 -18.72
CA TYR A 7 -4.15 -1.90 -17.46
C TYR A 7 -3.76 -3.20 -16.77
N GLU A 8 -2.53 -3.25 -16.27
CA GLU A 8 -1.93 -4.38 -15.60
C GLU A 8 -1.55 -3.96 -14.20
N HIS A 9 -2.05 -4.69 -13.20
CA HIS A 9 -1.88 -4.28 -11.80
C HIS A 9 -0.41 -4.29 -11.35
N SER A 10 0.37 -5.29 -11.75
CA SER A 10 1.80 -5.36 -11.42
C SER A 10 2.60 -4.21 -12.01
N ARG A 11 2.25 -3.74 -13.22
CA ARG A 11 2.85 -2.54 -13.80
C ARG A 11 2.45 -1.28 -13.04
N TYR A 12 1.19 -1.17 -12.62
CA TYR A 12 0.75 -0.05 -11.78
C TYR A 12 1.57 0.03 -10.48
N LEU A 13 1.82 -1.10 -9.81
CA LEU A 13 2.64 -1.14 -8.60
C LEU A 13 4.08 -0.65 -8.84
N GLU A 14 4.70 -0.98 -9.98
CA GLU A 14 6.02 -0.43 -10.32
C GLU A 14 5.97 1.05 -10.73
N ALA A 15 4.95 1.47 -11.48
CA ALA A 15 4.77 2.86 -11.87
C ALA A 15 4.53 3.79 -10.67
N LYS A 16 3.94 3.25 -9.60
CA LYS A 16 3.69 3.92 -8.32
C LYS A 16 4.96 4.06 -7.47
N ARG A 17 5.98 3.23 -7.68
CA ARG A 17 7.16 3.13 -6.81
C ARG A 17 7.82 4.48 -6.52
N THR A 18 8.06 5.29 -7.54
CA THR A 18 8.73 6.60 -7.39
C THR A 18 7.84 7.64 -6.71
N VAL A 19 6.51 7.49 -6.82
CA VAL A 19 5.53 8.29 -6.09
C VAL A 19 5.62 7.97 -4.60
N ASP A 20 5.60 6.68 -4.24
CA ASP A 20 5.80 6.22 -2.86
C ASP A 20 7.14 6.68 -2.28
N ASP A 21 8.22 6.56 -3.06
CA ASP A 21 9.56 6.94 -2.65
C ASP A 21 9.64 8.41 -2.21
N ARG A 22 8.91 9.30 -2.89
CA ARG A 22 8.84 10.73 -2.55
C ARG A 22 7.89 11.01 -1.39
N ALA A 23 6.86 10.19 -1.22
CA ALA A 23 5.80 10.39 -0.24
C ALA A 23 6.16 9.92 1.17
N LEU A 24 6.96 8.86 1.31
CA LEU A 24 7.32 8.29 2.61
C LEU A 24 7.86 9.34 3.59
N HIS A 25 7.26 9.37 4.79
CA HIS A 25 7.56 10.39 5.78
C HIS A 25 8.94 10.14 6.41
N ARG A 26 9.95 10.89 5.95
CA ARG A 26 11.35 10.70 6.33
C ARG A 26 11.61 10.66 7.84
N PRO A 27 11.02 11.53 8.68
CA PRO A 27 11.20 11.43 10.13
C PRO A 27 10.66 10.12 10.74
N THR A 28 9.58 9.56 10.20
CA THR A 28 9.05 8.25 10.67
C THR A 28 10.01 7.13 10.26
N LEU A 29 10.52 7.18 9.03
CA LEU A 29 11.51 6.22 8.55
C LEU A 29 12.82 6.28 9.33
N ASP A 30 13.31 7.47 9.65
CA ASP A 30 14.51 7.66 10.49
C ASP A 30 14.28 7.06 11.89
N ARG A 31 13.09 7.29 12.46
CA ARG A 31 12.72 6.69 13.75
C ARG A 31 12.68 5.16 13.70
N LEU A 32 12.18 4.59 12.59
CA LEU A 32 12.22 3.15 12.35
C LEU A 32 13.67 2.66 12.32
N ARG A 33 14.54 3.29 11.51
CA ARG A 33 15.96 2.95 11.40
C ARG A 33 16.67 2.96 12.75
N GLU A 34 16.48 4.01 13.54
CA GLU A 34 17.03 4.10 14.90
C GLU A 34 16.54 2.96 15.80
N ALA A 35 15.26 2.60 15.70
CA ALA A 35 14.68 1.54 16.52
C ALA A 35 15.12 0.12 16.11
N LEU A 36 15.60 -0.05 14.88
CA LEU A 36 16.17 -1.31 14.37
C LEU A 36 17.66 -1.45 14.67
N ALA A 37 18.39 -0.35 14.86
CA ALA A 37 19.85 -0.37 15.09
C ALA A 37 20.27 -1.16 16.34
N ASP A 38 19.40 -1.26 17.34
CA ASP A 38 19.65 -1.99 18.60
C ASP A 38 19.09 -3.44 18.58
N ARG A 39 18.60 -3.93 17.43
CA ARG A 39 18.02 -5.28 17.32
C ARG A 39 19.10 -6.33 17.05
N ASP A 40 18.87 -7.52 17.58
CA ASP A 40 19.71 -8.68 17.30
C ASP A 40 19.56 -9.11 15.83
N GLU A 41 20.66 -9.59 15.25
CA GLU A 41 20.67 -10.16 13.91
C GLU A 41 20.49 -11.70 13.96
N PRO A 42 19.83 -12.30 12.95
CA PRO A 42 19.22 -11.64 11.80
C PRO A 42 17.90 -10.94 12.14
N LEU A 43 17.66 -9.76 11.58
CA LEU A 43 16.37 -9.07 11.72
C LEU A 43 15.29 -9.82 10.93
N ARG A 44 14.21 -10.20 11.61
CA ARG A 44 13.09 -10.91 10.99
C ARG A 44 12.00 -9.93 10.60
N VAL A 45 11.77 -9.77 9.30
CA VAL A 45 10.77 -8.83 8.76
C VAL A 45 9.65 -9.61 8.09
N VAL A 46 8.41 -9.23 8.38
CA VAL A 46 7.22 -9.66 7.64
C VAL A 46 6.58 -8.45 6.96
N GLU A 47 6.28 -8.58 5.68
CA GLU A 47 5.53 -7.61 4.89
C GLU A 47 4.21 -8.21 4.44
N VAL A 48 3.13 -7.46 4.68
CA VAL A 48 1.78 -7.80 4.27
C VAL A 48 1.34 -6.92 3.10
N GLY A 49 0.81 -7.52 2.05
CA GLY A 49 0.55 -6.82 0.79
C GLY A 49 1.85 -6.41 0.10
N CYS A 50 2.83 -7.33 0.01
CA CYS A 50 4.16 -7.00 -0.50
C CYS A 50 4.19 -6.60 -1.97
N GLY A 51 3.13 -6.87 -2.73
CA GLY A 51 3.03 -6.54 -4.14
C GLY A 51 4.22 -7.07 -4.91
N THR A 52 4.91 -6.16 -5.61
CA THR A 52 6.12 -6.44 -6.40
C THR A 52 7.43 -6.28 -5.60
N GLY A 53 7.37 -6.34 -4.27
CA GLY A 53 8.54 -6.29 -3.40
C GLY A 53 9.28 -4.94 -3.41
N SER A 54 8.56 -3.84 -3.66
CA SER A 54 9.15 -2.50 -3.74
C SER A 54 9.67 -2.03 -2.38
N MET A 55 9.00 -2.40 -1.28
CA MET A 55 9.39 -1.99 0.06
C MET A 55 10.70 -2.63 0.51
N LEU A 56 10.93 -3.92 0.22
CA LEU A 56 12.22 -4.56 0.48
C LEU A 56 13.36 -3.84 -0.27
N ARG A 57 13.21 -3.64 -1.58
CA ARG A 57 14.18 -2.92 -2.42
C ARG A 57 14.50 -1.55 -1.85
N ARG A 58 13.47 -0.83 -1.43
CA ARG A 58 13.56 0.50 -0.83
C ARG A 58 14.31 0.51 0.50
N LEU A 59 13.94 -0.37 1.43
CA LEU A 59 14.55 -0.45 2.75
C LEU A 59 16.05 -0.82 2.66
N LEU A 60 16.43 -1.66 1.69
CA LEU A 60 17.83 -1.96 1.38
C LEU A 60 18.54 -0.75 0.75
N ALA A 61 17.98 -0.19 -0.32
CA ALA A 61 18.58 0.94 -1.04
C ALA A 61 18.79 2.17 -0.15
N TRP A 62 17.94 2.36 0.88
CA TRP A 62 18.03 3.48 1.81
C TRP A 62 18.83 3.15 3.08
N GLY A 63 19.40 1.95 3.18
CA GLY A 63 20.21 1.52 4.32
C GLY A 63 19.45 1.51 5.65
N VAL A 64 18.16 1.18 5.61
CA VAL A 64 17.30 1.13 6.80
C VAL A 64 17.47 -0.20 7.55
N LEU A 65 17.70 -1.29 6.81
CA LEU A 65 17.87 -2.63 7.36
C LEU A 65 19.32 -2.86 7.83
N PRO A 66 19.53 -3.75 8.83
CA PRO A 66 20.85 -4.17 9.29
C PRO A 66 21.50 -5.18 8.33
N ASP A 67 22.67 -5.70 8.70
CA ASP A 67 23.52 -6.50 7.81
C ASP A 67 22.91 -7.88 7.53
N GLU A 68 22.24 -8.54 8.49
CA GLU A 68 21.57 -9.82 8.26
C GLU A 68 20.04 -9.72 8.40
N VAL A 69 19.31 -10.09 7.35
CA VAL A 69 17.84 -9.99 7.29
C VAL A 69 17.20 -11.30 6.81
N VAL A 70 16.14 -11.72 7.50
CA VAL A 70 15.20 -12.73 7.03
C VAL A 70 13.88 -12.03 6.71
N TYR A 71 13.50 -12.02 5.44
CA TYR A 71 12.35 -11.29 4.94
C TYR A 71 11.24 -12.23 4.49
N ARG A 72 10.01 -11.92 4.87
CA ARG A 72 8.82 -12.67 4.47
C ARG A 72 7.78 -11.74 3.87
N GLY A 73 7.49 -11.88 2.57
CA GLY A 73 6.45 -11.11 1.89
C GLY A 73 5.22 -11.96 1.56
N TYR A 74 4.04 -11.44 1.86
CA TYR A 74 2.76 -12.07 1.50
C TYR A 74 1.93 -11.15 0.60
N ASP A 75 1.37 -11.71 -0.46
CA ASP A 75 0.38 -11.05 -1.32
C ASP A 75 -0.65 -12.07 -1.83
N LEU A 76 -1.87 -11.65 -2.12
CA LEU A 76 -2.91 -12.53 -2.67
C LEU A 76 -2.68 -12.89 -4.15
N ARG A 77 -1.87 -12.12 -4.87
CA ARG A 77 -1.73 -12.23 -6.34
C ARG A 77 -0.45 -12.97 -6.71
N GLU A 78 -0.60 -14.15 -7.32
CA GLU A 78 0.53 -14.90 -7.87
C GLU A 78 1.37 -14.08 -8.86
N GLY A 79 0.72 -13.26 -9.69
CA GLY A 79 1.41 -12.37 -10.63
C GLY A 79 2.27 -11.29 -9.96
N ALA A 80 1.88 -10.83 -8.77
CA ALA A 80 2.68 -9.86 -8.00
C ALA A 80 3.92 -10.52 -7.40
N ILE A 81 3.77 -11.73 -6.84
CA ILE A 81 4.87 -12.53 -6.29
C ILE A 81 5.89 -12.90 -7.38
N GLY A 82 5.43 -13.33 -8.55
CA GLY A 82 6.31 -13.57 -9.70
C GLY A 82 7.09 -12.32 -10.09
N ARG A 83 6.40 -11.17 -10.15
CA ARG A 83 7.02 -9.89 -10.47
C ARG A 83 8.01 -9.42 -9.40
N ALA A 84 7.77 -9.69 -8.12
CA ALA A 84 8.68 -9.31 -7.04
C ALA A 84 10.08 -9.92 -7.20
N VAL A 85 10.14 -11.19 -7.61
CA VAL A 85 11.41 -11.89 -7.87
C VAL A 85 12.10 -11.32 -9.11
N GLU A 86 11.35 -11.09 -10.20
CA GLU A 86 11.88 -10.47 -11.42
C GLU A 86 12.46 -9.08 -11.16
N GLU A 87 11.75 -8.25 -10.41
CA GLU A 87 12.15 -6.88 -10.09
C GLU A 87 13.34 -6.83 -9.14
N LEU A 88 13.42 -7.76 -8.17
CA LEU A 88 14.61 -7.90 -7.35
C LEU A 88 15.84 -8.27 -8.19
N GLY A 89 15.71 -9.22 -9.11
CA GLY A 89 16.79 -9.57 -10.05
C GLY A 89 17.21 -8.40 -10.94
N ALA A 90 16.24 -7.71 -11.54
CA ALA A 90 16.52 -6.55 -12.39
C ALA A 90 17.21 -5.42 -11.61
N TRP A 91 16.75 -5.16 -10.38
CA TRP A 91 17.32 -4.16 -9.47
C TRP A 91 18.79 -4.47 -9.14
N THR A 92 19.13 -5.72 -8.86
CA THR A 92 20.53 -6.10 -8.55
C THR A 92 21.45 -6.12 -9.76
N ASP A 93 20.93 -6.47 -10.93
CA ASP A 93 21.72 -6.51 -12.18
C ASP A 93 22.02 -5.10 -12.75
N GLY A 94 21.59 -4.03 -12.06
CA GLY A 94 21.72 -2.65 -12.53
C GLY A 94 20.89 -2.35 -13.79
N THR A 95 19.93 -3.22 -14.11
CA THR A 95 18.98 -3.05 -15.22
C THR A 95 17.64 -2.46 -14.75
N GLY A 96 17.45 -2.35 -13.42
CA GLY A 96 16.35 -1.67 -12.76
C GLY A 96 16.64 -0.21 -12.41
N TYR A 97 15.64 0.47 -11.86
CA TYR A 97 15.63 1.92 -11.61
C TYR A 97 16.30 2.34 -10.28
N ALA A 98 17.46 1.77 -9.93
CA ALA A 98 18.24 2.24 -8.80
C ALA A 98 19.75 2.17 -9.10
N ASP A 99 20.48 3.16 -8.57
CA ASP A 99 21.94 3.17 -8.54
C ASP A 99 22.51 1.88 -7.93
N GLU A 100 23.68 1.47 -8.42
CA GLU A 100 24.44 0.26 -8.11
C GLU A 100 24.48 -0.07 -6.60
N ALA A 101 23.44 -0.72 -6.08
CA ALA A 101 23.45 -1.21 -4.70
C ALA A 101 24.41 -2.42 -4.54
N GLY A 102 24.92 -2.95 -5.65
CA GLY A 102 26.00 -3.95 -5.69
C GLY A 102 25.60 -5.34 -5.19
N TYR A 103 24.32 -5.56 -4.86
CA TYR A 103 23.84 -6.87 -4.42
C TYR A 103 23.93 -7.89 -5.56
N ALA A 104 24.26 -9.13 -5.22
CA ALA A 104 24.10 -10.29 -6.10
C ALA A 104 22.87 -11.10 -5.67
N VAL A 105 22.04 -11.53 -6.63
CA VAL A 105 20.87 -12.39 -6.40
C VAL A 105 21.20 -13.84 -6.71
N GLU A 106 20.82 -14.74 -5.80
CA GLU A 106 20.69 -16.17 -6.06
C GLU A 106 19.25 -16.60 -5.80
N GLU A 107 18.54 -17.05 -6.84
CA GLU A 107 17.23 -17.68 -6.66
C GLU A 107 17.43 -19.07 -6.05
N VAL A 108 16.92 -19.24 -4.83
CA VAL A 108 16.95 -20.53 -4.14
C VAL A 108 15.69 -21.27 -4.53
N ARG A 109 15.85 -22.29 -5.40
CA ARG A 109 14.78 -23.26 -5.67
C ARG A 109 14.58 -24.12 -4.43
N ASP A 110 13.82 -23.62 -3.46
CA ASP A 110 13.39 -24.44 -2.35
C ASP A 110 12.25 -25.35 -2.81
N GLN A 111 12.48 -26.66 -2.78
CA GLN A 111 11.44 -27.68 -2.96
C GLN A 111 10.79 -28.04 -1.60
N GLY A 112 11.23 -27.40 -0.51
CA GLY A 112 10.71 -27.58 0.83
C GLY A 112 9.48 -26.73 1.06
N ARG A 113 8.32 -27.38 1.22
CA ARG A 113 7.16 -26.74 1.87
C ARG A 113 7.55 -26.41 3.31
N VAL A 114 7.61 -25.13 3.66
CA VAL A 114 7.48 -24.74 5.08
C VAL A 114 6.07 -25.13 5.49
N ARG A 115 5.93 -25.77 6.67
CA ARG A 115 4.72 -26.50 7.07
C ARG A 115 3.45 -25.63 7.12
N ASP A 116 3.62 -24.32 7.25
CA ASP A 116 2.54 -23.33 7.39
C ASP A 116 2.29 -22.51 6.12
N ASP A 117 3.06 -22.75 5.05
CA ASP A 117 2.88 -22.10 3.76
C ASP A 117 1.81 -22.85 2.98
N LEU A 118 0.62 -22.24 2.89
CA LEU A 118 -0.51 -22.86 2.21
C LEU A 118 -0.34 -22.93 0.67
N ASP A 119 0.71 -22.33 0.09
CA ASP A 119 0.93 -22.22 -1.37
C ASP A 119 2.41 -22.23 -1.80
N ALA A 120 2.65 -22.10 -3.12
CA ALA A 120 3.97 -22.03 -3.73
C ALA A 120 4.74 -20.78 -3.27
N THR A 121 5.92 -20.99 -2.68
CA THR A 121 6.83 -19.91 -2.31
C THR A 121 7.89 -19.67 -3.37
N ARG A 122 8.53 -18.50 -3.30
CA ARG A 122 9.73 -18.14 -4.04
C ARG A 122 10.74 -17.54 -3.07
N THR A 123 11.96 -18.07 -3.04
CA THR A 123 13.01 -17.60 -2.15
C THR A 123 14.18 -17.08 -2.97
N VAL A 124 14.66 -15.89 -2.61
CA VAL A 124 15.87 -15.29 -3.16
C VAL A 124 16.84 -14.94 -2.03
N ARG A 125 18.13 -15.09 -2.32
CA ARG A 125 19.20 -14.61 -1.45
C ARG A 125 19.89 -13.43 -2.10
N LEU A 126 20.07 -12.37 -1.33
CA LEU A 126 20.79 -11.16 -1.71
C LEU A 126 22.07 -11.11 -0.88
N HIS A 127 23.19 -10.78 -1.52
CA HIS A 127 24.47 -10.56 -0.85
C HIS A 127 25.11 -9.29 -1.39
N ALA A 128 25.45 -8.34 -0.52
CA ALA A 128 26.23 -7.14 -0.88
C ALA A 128 27.72 -7.33 -0.60
N PRO A 129 28.60 -6.54 -1.24
CA PRO A 129 30.04 -6.61 -1.04
C PRO A 129 30.51 -6.23 0.37
N ASP A 130 29.70 -5.48 1.12
CA ASP A 130 29.98 -5.07 2.50
C ASP A 130 29.67 -6.16 3.53
N GLY A 131 29.07 -7.28 3.12
CA GLY A 131 28.69 -8.40 3.98
C GLY A 131 27.19 -8.49 4.23
N THR A 132 26.40 -7.47 3.84
CA THR A 132 24.94 -7.51 4.00
C THR A 132 24.35 -8.73 3.30
N SER A 133 23.48 -9.46 3.99
CA SER A 133 22.80 -10.64 3.46
C SER A 133 21.30 -10.63 3.78
N VAL A 134 20.49 -10.96 2.77
CA VAL A 134 19.05 -11.04 2.90
C VAL A 134 18.58 -12.38 2.37
N THR A 135 17.80 -13.12 3.15
CA THR A 135 17.00 -14.23 2.62
C THR A 135 15.55 -13.78 2.55
N ALA A 136 15.03 -13.54 1.35
CA ALA A 136 13.67 -13.10 1.13
C ALA A 136 12.81 -14.23 0.57
N THR A 137 11.72 -14.55 1.27
CA THR A 137 10.72 -15.52 0.83
C THR A 137 9.39 -14.83 0.58
N PHE A 138 8.89 -14.95 -0.65
CA PHE A 138 7.61 -14.43 -1.09
C PHE A 138 6.61 -15.58 -1.23
N ALA A 139 5.39 -15.36 -0.75
CA ALA A 139 4.34 -16.38 -0.78
C ALA A 139 3.00 -15.78 -1.20
N VAL A 140 2.26 -16.53 -2.01
CA VAL A 140 0.86 -16.23 -2.29
C VAL A 140 0.05 -16.61 -1.07
N ALA A 141 -0.47 -15.65 -0.31
CA ALA A 141 -1.32 -15.93 0.85
C ALA A 141 -2.08 -14.68 1.31
N ASP A 142 -3.19 -14.92 2.00
CA ASP A 142 -3.82 -13.91 2.85
C ASP A 142 -3.02 -13.77 4.15
N ALA A 143 -2.32 -12.66 4.30
CA ALA A 143 -1.46 -12.42 5.46
C ALA A 143 -2.22 -12.35 6.79
N VAL A 144 -3.48 -11.91 6.77
CA VAL A 144 -4.33 -11.86 7.97
C VAL A 144 -4.70 -13.28 8.39
N GLU A 145 -5.03 -14.15 7.44
CA GLU A 145 -5.28 -15.57 7.75
C GLU A 145 -4.03 -16.33 8.18
N VAL A 146 -2.86 -15.99 7.63
CA VAL A 146 -1.57 -16.53 8.08
C VAL A 146 -1.30 -16.10 9.53
N ALA A 147 -1.44 -14.80 9.82
CA ALA A 147 -1.26 -14.25 11.17
C ALA A 147 -2.11 -14.95 12.23
N ARG A 148 -3.36 -15.32 11.90
CA ARG A 148 -4.26 -16.04 12.83
C ARG A 148 -3.79 -17.46 13.19
N ARG A 149 -2.93 -18.06 12.38
CA ARG A 149 -2.62 -19.51 12.45
C ARG A 149 -1.18 -19.80 12.79
N THR A 150 -0.27 -18.89 12.43
CA THR A 150 1.16 -19.10 12.60
C THR A 150 1.61 -18.84 14.03
N GLU A 151 2.66 -19.54 14.45
CA GLU A 151 3.43 -19.25 15.67
C GLU A 151 4.73 -18.49 15.34
N ALA A 152 4.92 -18.09 14.08
CA ALA A 152 6.12 -17.38 13.65
C ALA A 152 6.10 -15.94 14.16
N GLU A 153 7.13 -15.57 14.91
CA GLU A 153 7.35 -14.21 15.39
C GLU A 153 8.40 -13.49 14.53
N TYR A 154 8.26 -12.18 14.42
CA TYR A 154 9.06 -11.26 13.64
C TYR A 154 9.43 -10.04 14.51
N ASP A 155 10.46 -9.31 14.11
CA ASP A 155 10.89 -8.07 14.76
C ASP A 155 10.17 -6.85 14.19
N LEU A 156 9.81 -6.91 12.91
CA LEU A 156 9.19 -5.82 12.16
C LEU A 156 8.08 -6.34 11.24
N LEU A 157 6.90 -5.73 11.38
CA LEU A 157 5.78 -5.84 10.47
C LEU A 157 5.75 -4.60 9.59
N VAL A 158 5.61 -4.78 8.28
CA VAL A 158 5.42 -3.69 7.31
C VAL A 158 4.13 -3.92 6.53
N GLY A 159 3.30 -2.88 6.43
CA GLY A 159 2.11 -2.88 5.56
C GLY A 159 2.02 -1.56 4.81
N CYS A 160 2.67 -1.48 3.64
CA CYS A 160 2.75 -0.25 2.84
C CYS A 160 1.54 -0.12 1.92
N ALA A 161 0.73 0.94 2.07
CA ALA A 161 -0.52 1.14 1.32
C ALA A 161 -1.42 -0.12 1.34
N PHE A 162 -1.65 -0.63 2.55
CA PHE A 162 -2.29 -1.93 2.79
C PHE A 162 -3.49 -1.84 3.74
N LEU A 163 -3.40 -1.08 4.83
CA LEU A 163 -4.44 -1.10 5.87
C LEU A 163 -5.77 -0.53 5.37
N ASP A 164 -5.73 0.42 4.43
CA ASP A 164 -6.90 1.05 3.80
C ASP A 164 -7.63 0.15 2.80
N VAL A 165 -7.16 -1.08 2.57
CA VAL A 165 -7.81 -2.07 1.69
C VAL A 165 -8.20 -3.38 2.39
N VAL A 166 -8.06 -3.43 3.72
CA VAL A 166 -8.48 -4.57 4.56
C VAL A 166 -9.46 -4.13 5.64
N ASP A 167 -10.27 -5.07 6.14
CA ASP A 167 -11.12 -4.82 7.30
C ASP A 167 -10.22 -4.60 8.54
N LEU A 168 -9.99 -3.33 8.91
CA LEU A 168 -9.04 -2.92 9.94
C LEU A 168 -9.37 -3.59 11.29
N ASP A 169 -10.65 -3.60 11.68
CA ASP A 169 -11.14 -4.18 12.93
C ASP A 169 -10.83 -5.68 13.01
N ARG A 170 -10.88 -6.39 11.89
CA ARG A 170 -10.55 -7.83 11.84
C ARG A 170 -9.08 -8.10 11.64
N ALA A 171 -8.35 -7.22 10.98
CA ALA A 171 -6.99 -7.46 10.52
C ALA A 171 -5.94 -7.04 11.55
N LEU A 172 -6.14 -5.94 12.27
CA LEU A 172 -5.07 -5.31 13.04
C LEU A 172 -4.52 -6.21 14.15
N ASP A 173 -5.39 -6.74 15.02
CA ASP A 173 -5.00 -7.63 16.13
C ASP A 173 -4.17 -8.85 15.66
N PRO A 174 -4.63 -9.66 14.68
CA PRO A 174 -3.81 -10.74 14.12
C PRO A 174 -2.46 -10.25 13.60
N LEU A 175 -2.44 -9.16 12.83
CA LEU A 175 -1.22 -8.65 12.21
C LEU A 175 -0.19 -8.23 13.27
N LEU A 176 -0.60 -7.51 14.31
CA LEU A 176 0.31 -7.16 15.42
C LEU A 176 0.81 -8.42 16.17
N GLY A 177 0.06 -9.53 16.12
CA GLY A 177 0.47 -10.84 16.60
C GLY A 177 1.72 -11.41 15.92
N PHE A 178 2.10 -10.94 14.72
CA PHE A 178 3.38 -11.29 14.12
C PHE A 178 4.58 -10.75 14.89
N VAL A 179 4.41 -9.67 15.65
CA VAL A 179 5.52 -8.87 16.20
C VAL A 179 5.38 -8.63 17.70
N PRO A 180 5.26 -9.67 18.55
CA PRO A 180 5.20 -9.47 19.99
C PRO A 180 6.50 -8.80 20.50
N GLY A 181 6.39 -7.60 21.08
CA GLY A 181 7.56 -6.79 21.46
C GLY A 181 8.32 -6.15 20.28
N GLY A 182 7.82 -6.31 19.06
CA GLY A 182 8.39 -5.79 17.82
C GLY A 182 7.89 -4.39 17.44
N LEU A 183 8.08 -4.04 16.17
CA LEU A 183 7.61 -2.82 15.54
C LEU A 183 6.60 -3.14 14.44
N ALA A 184 5.65 -2.23 14.23
CA ALA A 184 4.73 -2.26 13.11
C ALA A 184 4.80 -0.92 12.37
N TYR A 185 5.12 -0.96 11.07
CA TYR A 185 5.25 0.21 10.22
C TYR A 185 4.20 0.15 9.10
N PHE A 186 3.31 1.13 9.08
CA PHE A 186 2.22 1.25 8.12
C PHE A 186 2.35 2.55 7.33
N PRO A 187 3.25 2.57 6.32
CA PRO A 187 3.38 3.73 5.47
C PRO A 187 2.26 3.84 4.44
N ILE A 188 1.95 5.08 4.05
CA ILE A 188 1.05 5.43 2.94
C ILE A 188 -0.34 4.84 3.15
N THR A 189 -0.89 4.97 4.36
CA THR A 189 -2.29 4.59 4.63
C THR A 189 -3.20 5.76 4.24
N PHE A 190 -4.12 5.54 3.30
CA PHE A 190 -4.99 6.61 2.77
C PHE A 190 -5.86 7.28 3.85
N ASP A 191 -6.05 8.59 3.73
CA ASP A 191 -6.84 9.39 4.69
C ASP A 191 -7.67 10.51 4.00
N GLY A 192 -8.51 10.11 3.06
CA GLY A 192 -9.77 10.80 2.77
C GLY A 192 -9.69 11.99 1.82
N GLU A 193 -8.51 12.37 1.34
CA GLU A 193 -8.36 13.49 0.40
C GLU A 193 -7.74 13.04 -0.92
N THR A 194 -8.35 13.49 -2.02
CA THR A 194 -7.82 13.39 -3.37
C THR A 194 -8.09 14.70 -4.08
N PHE A 195 -7.08 15.28 -4.74
CA PHE A 195 -7.27 16.49 -5.52
C PHE A 195 -6.60 16.38 -6.89
N LEU A 196 -7.17 17.11 -7.85
CA LEU A 196 -6.71 17.19 -9.22
C LEU A 196 -6.56 18.66 -9.62
N ALA A 197 -5.46 19.00 -10.26
CA ALA A 197 -5.22 20.32 -10.83
C ALA A 197 -4.73 20.23 -12.28
N PRO A 198 -5.05 21.21 -13.14
CA PRO A 198 -5.85 22.40 -12.86
C PRO A 198 -7.33 22.06 -12.65
N SER A 199 -8.04 22.97 -11.98
CA SER A 199 -9.51 23.01 -11.94
C SER A 199 -10.10 22.95 -13.36
N LEU A 200 -11.30 22.41 -13.47
CA LEU A 200 -12.04 22.34 -14.73
C LEU A 200 -12.77 23.67 -14.97
N ASP A 201 -12.52 24.29 -16.12
CA ASP A 201 -13.22 25.51 -16.51
C ASP A 201 -14.71 25.22 -16.77
N GLY A 202 -15.62 26.02 -16.22
CA GLY A 202 -17.08 25.87 -16.40
C GLY A 202 -17.63 26.21 -17.80
N ASN A 203 -16.80 26.20 -18.84
CA ASN A 203 -17.20 26.43 -20.23
C ASN A 203 -17.42 25.12 -21.02
N GLY A 204 -17.11 23.96 -20.42
CA GLY A 204 -17.37 22.62 -20.96
C GLY A 204 -18.61 21.95 -20.35
N THR A 205 -18.85 20.69 -20.71
CA THR A 205 -19.90 19.83 -20.12
C THR A 205 -19.53 19.29 -18.73
N VAL A 206 -18.24 19.28 -18.40
CA VAL A 206 -17.70 18.89 -17.09
C VAL A 206 -16.97 20.07 -16.45
N ASP A 207 -17.23 20.30 -15.16
CA ASP A 207 -16.68 21.41 -14.37
C ASP A 207 -16.22 20.95 -12.99
N ASP A 208 -15.82 21.90 -12.12
CA ASP A 208 -15.40 21.61 -10.74
C ASP A 208 -16.52 21.02 -9.87
N ALA A 209 -17.79 21.20 -10.23
CA ALA A 209 -18.88 20.51 -9.55
C ALA A 209 -18.92 19.04 -9.96
N THR A 210 -18.75 18.74 -11.25
CA THR A 210 -18.55 17.37 -11.78
C THR A 210 -17.44 16.65 -11.04
N GLU A 211 -16.26 17.25 -11.00
CA GLU A 211 -15.11 16.60 -10.36
C GLU A 211 -15.33 16.32 -8.88
N ARG A 212 -15.87 17.27 -8.13
CA ARG A 212 -16.16 17.07 -6.71
C ARG A 212 -17.14 15.92 -6.51
N ALA A 213 -18.22 15.86 -7.29
CA ALA A 213 -19.18 14.77 -7.22
C ALA A 213 -18.55 13.41 -7.57
N VAL A 214 -17.68 13.35 -8.58
CA VAL A 214 -16.94 12.13 -8.93
C VAL A 214 -16.06 11.67 -7.77
N LEU A 215 -15.28 12.57 -7.17
CA LEU A 215 -14.37 12.24 -6.07
C LEU A 215 -15.14 11.87 -4.78
N ASP A 216 -16.23 12.57 -4.46
CA ASP A 216 -17.09 12.25 -3.31
C ASP A 216 -17.69 10.84 -3.44
N VAL A 217 -18.21 10.49 -4.64
CA VAL A 217 -18.73 9.14 -4.89
C VAL A 217 -17.60 8.11 -4.84
N TYR A 218 -16.44 8.42 -5.42
CA TYR A 218 -15.27 7.53 -5.38
C TYR A 218 -14.86 7.20 -3.95
N HIS A 219 -14.74 8.18 -3.06
CA HIS A 219 -14.44 7.95 -1.64
C HIS A 219 -15.56 7.20 -0.94
N ALA A 220 -16.83 7.50 -1.23
CA ALA A 220 -17.95 6.72 -0.70
C ALA A 220 -17.91 5.25 -1.13
N THR A 221 -17.36 4.92 -2.30
CA THR A 221 -17.14 3.51 -2.71
C THR A 221 -16.10 2.78 -1.87
N MET A 222 -15.19 3.51 -1.20
CA MET A 222 -14.21 2.92 -0.29
C MET A 222 -14.85 2.57 1.06
N ASP A 223 -15.88 3.32 1.47
CA ASP A 223 -16.60 3.16 2.73
C ASP A 223 -17.85 2.26 2.61
N ALA A 224 -18.01 1.57 1.48
CA ALA A 224 -19.13 0.67 1.26
C ALA A 224 -19.12 -0.47 2.29
N PRO A 225 -20.26 -0.81 2.94
CA PRO A 225 -20.30 -1.78 4.05
C PRO A 225 -19.81 -3.21 3.71
N ASP A 226 -19.86 -3.58 2.44
CA ASP A 226 -19.44 -4.88 1.90
C ASP A 226 -18.03 -4.86 1.31
N ARG A 227 -17.33 -3.72 1.39
CA ARG A 227 -15.95 -3.56 0.95
C ARG A 227 -15.01 -3.47 2.16
N PRO A 228 -13.92 -4.25 2.19
CA PRO A 228 -12.89 -4.08 3.21
C PRO A 228 -12.08 -2.80 2.96
N GLY A 229 -11.60 -2.18 4.05
CA GLY A 229 -10.88 -0.91 4.01
C GLY A 229 -11.77 0.27 4.34
N GLY A 230 -11.27 1.48 4.07
CA GLY A 230 -12.01 2.71 4.30
C GLY A 230 -11.25 3.94 3.81
N SER A 231 -11.99 5.01 3.53
CA SER A 231 -11.41 6.26 3.03
C SER A 231 -10.62 7.01 4.10
N ARG A 232 -10.82 6.71 5.39
CA ARG A 232 -10.19 7.40 6.54
C ARG A 232 -9.34 6.51 7.42
N THR A 233 -8.90 5.37 6.90
CA THR A 233 -8.15 4.39 7.69
C THR A 233 -6.90 5.01 8.31
N GLY A 234 -6.21 5.93 7.64
CA GLY A 234 -5.02 6.58 8.16
C GLY A 234 -5.24 7.24 9.53
N SER A 235 -6.28 8.08 9.68
CA SER A 235 -6.60 8.73 10.95
C SER A 235 -7.16 7.75 12.00
N GLU A 236 -7.88 6.72 11.58
CA GLU A 236 -8.39 5.65 12.47
C GLU A 236 -7.27 4.86 13.16
N LEU A 237 -6.07 4.77 12.56
CA LEU A 237 -4.93 4.07 13.17
C LEU A 237 -4.54 4.62 14.55
N PHE A 238 -4.74 5.91 14.81
CA PHE A 238 -4.36 6.52 16.09
C PHE A 238 -5.24 6.08 17.26
N GLU A 239 -6.44 5.57 16.99
CA GLU A 239 -7.32 4.95 17.98
C GLU A 239 -7.17 3.41 17.95
N ALA A 240 -7.10 2.83 16.75
CA ALA A 240 -7.06 1.37 16.57
C ALA A 240 -5.77 0.75 17.10
N LEU A 241 -4.59 1.35 16.85
CA LEU A 241 -3.31 0.79 17.29
C LEU A 241 -3.21 0.68 18.83
N PRO A 242 -3.50 1.74 19.62
CA PRO A 242 -3.50 1.60 21.08
C PRO A 242 -4.51 0.59 21.59
N ALA A 243 -5.69 0.50 20.99
CA ALA A 243 -6.71 -0.48 21.36
C ALA A 243 -6.24 -1.93 21.14
N ALA A 244 -5.44 -2.15 20.08
CA ALA A 244 -4.82 -3.42 19.73
C ALA A 244 -3.49 -3.70 20.45
N GLY A 245 -3.09 -2.88 21.42
CA GLY A 245 -1.84 -3.06 22.18
C GLY A 245 -0.56 -2.54 21.49
N GLY A 246 -0.72 -1.74 20.42
CA GLY A 246 0.35 -1.01 19.75
C GLY A 246 0.45 0.45 20.20
N GLY A 247 1.58 0.86 20.76
CA GLY A 247 1.85 2.27 21.07
C GLY A 247 2.46 3.00 19.86
N VAL A 248 1.78 4.04 19.35
CA VAL A 248 2.35 4.89 18.28
C VAL A 248 3.61 5.60 18.78
N VAL A 249 4.72 5.45 18.05
CA VAL A 249 6.03 6.03 18.40
C VAL A 249 6.49 7.10 17.42
N ALA A 250 5.96 7.11 16.20
CA ALA A 250 6.12 8.18 15.22
C ALA A 250 4.98 8.14 14.21
N GLY A 251 4.67 9.30 13.63
CA GLY A 251 3.77 9.39 12.49
C GLY A 251 3.86 10.74 11.80
N GLY A 252 3.38 10.81 10.56
CA GLY A 252 3.35 12.04 9.77
C GLY A 252 2.70 11.84 8.40
N GLY A 253 2.47 12.95 7.69
CA GLY A 253 1.89 12.92 6.36
C GLY A 253 2.81 12.26 5.33
N SER A 254 2.23 11.44 4.48
CA SER A 254 2.89 10.77 3.35
C SER A 254 2.10 10.95 2.06
N ASP A 255 1.83 12.22 1.75
CA ASP A 255 1.04 12.61 0.59
C ASP A 255 1.69 12.12 -0.71
N TRP A 256 0.88 11.47 -1.54
CA TRP A 256 1.25 11.36 -2.95
C TRP A 256 1.06 12.74 -3.56
N LEU A 257 2.12 13.24 -4.19
CA LEU A 257 2.07 14.44 -5.02
C LEU A 257 2.79 14.15 -6.33
N VAL A 258 2.03 14.19 -7.43
CA VAL A 258 2.55 13.98 -8.78
C VAL A 258 2.30 15.22 -9.61
N THR A 259 3.38 15.91 -9.97
CA THR A 259 3.37 17.13 -10.79
C THR A 259 4.11 16.90 -12.11
N PRO A 260 3.72 17.56 -13.22
CA PRO A 260 4.51 17.52 -14.44
C PRO A 260 5.89 18.21 -14.29
N PRO A 261 6.92 17.80 -15.06
CA PRO A 261 6.94 16.62 -15.93
C PRO A 261 6.96 15.32 -15.13
N TYR A 262 6.46 14.23 -15.71
CA TYR A 262 6.45 12.88 -15.13
C TYR A 262 7.74 12.15 -15.55
N PRO A 263 8.76 12.06 -14.69
CA PRO A 263 10.10 11.63 -15.10
C PRO A 263 10.24 10.13 -15.37
N ASP A 264 9.43 9.31 -14.70
CA ASP A 264 9.44 7.85 -14.78
C ASP A 264 8.10 7.36 -15.38
N ASP A 265 7.58 6.20 -14.94
CA ASP A 265 6.29 5.67 -15.42
C ASP A 265 5.08 6.33 -14.72
N GLU A 266 5.23 7.51 -14.09
CA GLU A 266 4.10 8.17 -13.42
C GLU A 266 2.98 8.57 -14.40
N THR A 267 3.28 8.70 -15.70
CA THR A 267 2.22 8.87 -16.71
C THR A 267 1.27 7.67 -16.73
N TYR A 268 1.79 6.45 -16.60
CA TYR A 268 0.98 5.24 -16.50
C TYR A 268 0.22 5.19 -15.18
N PHE A 269 0.88 5.53 -14.07
CA PHE A 269 0.25 5.64 -12.74
C PHE A 269 -0.97 6.57 -12.78
N LEU A 270 -0.84 7.78 -13.34
CA LEU A 270 -1.93 8.74 -13.44
C LEU A 270 -3.07 8.25 -14.33
N HIS A 271 -2.76 7.62 -15.47
CA HIS A 271 -3.79 7.01 -16.30
C HIS A 271 -4.53 5.89 -15.56
N HIS A 272 -3.82 5.03 -14.84
CA HIS A 272 -4.42 3.95 -14.06
C HIS A 272 -5.31 4.48 -12.95
N LEU A 273 -4.91 5.56 -12.25
CA LEU A 273 -5.73 6.22 -11.23
C LEU A 273 -7.02 6.79 -11.81
N VAL A 274 -6.94 7.55 -12.90
CA VAL A 274 -8.13 8.13 -13.54
C VAL A 274 -9.10 7.03 -14.01
N ASP A 275 -8.57 5.95 -14.59
CA ASP A 275 -9.37 4.80 -15.04
C ASP A 275 -10.02 4.04 -13.87
N GLY A 276 -9.29 3.87 -12.76
CA GLY A 276 -9.80 3.26 -11.54
C GLY A 276 -10.92 4.08 -10.89
N ILE A 277 -10.77 5.41 -10.84
CA ILE A 277 -11.82 6.31 -10.35
C ILE A 277 -13.05 6.25 -11.27
N GLU A 278 -12.85 6.32 -12.59
CA GLU A 278 -13.92 6.18 -13.59
C GLU A 278 -14.70 4.87 -13.38
N GLY A 279 -13.99 3.75 -13.27
CA GLY A 279 -14.58 2.42 -13.10
C GLY A 279 -15.41 2.31 -11.83
N ALA A 280 -14.84 2.68 -10.68
CA ALA A 280 -15.52 2.59 -9.38
C ALA A 280 -16.80 3.43 -9.32
N VAL A 281 -16.75 4.67 -9.82
CA VAL A 281 -17.93 5.56 -9.81
C VAL A 281 -18.99 5.06 -10.79
N ARG A 282 -18.60 4.58 -11.98
CA ARG A 282 -19.55 4.06 -12.97
C ARG A 282 -20.27 2.79 -12.50
N GLU A 283 -19.57 1.89 -11.82
CA GLU A 283 -20.15 0.67 -11.24
C GLU A 283 -21.32 1.01 -10.31
N VAL A 284 -21.09 1.94 -9.36
CA VAL A 284 -22.15 2.40 -8.44
C VAL A 284 -23.30 3.09 -9.17
N LEU A 285 -23.03 3.92 -10.18
CA LEU A 285 -24.08 4.62 -10.93
C LEU A 285 -24.96 3.68 -11.76
N VAL A 286 -24.42 2.56 -12.25
CA VAL A 286 -25.17 1.57 -13.02
C VAL A 286 -25.98 0.67 -12.09
N ASP A 287 -25.39 0.21 -10.99
CA ASP A 287 -26.03 -0.70 -10.04
C ASP A 287 -27.07 0.01 -9.15
N GLY A 288 -26.88 1.30 -8.88
CA GLY A 288 -27.84 2.16 -8.18
C GLY A 288 -29.16 2.41 -8.92
N GLY A 289 -29.29 1.95 -10.18
CA GLY A 289 -30.55 1.90 -10.93
C GLY A 289 -31.28 0.54 -10.91
N GLY A 290 -30.73 -0.46 -10.22
CA GLY A 290 -31.24 -1.84 -10.10
C GLY A 290 -32.12 -2.07 -8.87
N VAL A 291 -33.01 -3.08 -8.94
CA VAL A 291 -34.15 -3.31 -8.03
C VAL A 291 -33.75 -3.93 -6.67
N ASP A 292 -32.47 -4.05 -6.35
CA ASP A 292 -31.97 -4.78 -5.18
C ASP A 292 -31.05 -4.00 -4.22
N GLY A 293 -30.67 -2.74 -4.53
CA GLY A 293 -30.10 -1.80 -3.54
C GLY A 293 -28.89 -2.32 -2.75
N SER A 294 -28.12 -3.26 -3.31
CA SER A 294 -27.11 -4.01 -2.56
C SER A 294 -25.79 -3.28 -2.36
N SER A 295 -25.53 -2.20 -3.11
CA SER A 295 -24.24 -1.49 -3.09
C SER A 295 -24.07 -0.51 -1.92
N GLY A 296 -25.11 -0.25 -1.11
CA GLY A 296 -25.04 0.58 0.12
C GLY A 296 -24.67 2.06 -0.08
N VAL A 297 -24.09 2.43 -1.21
CA VAL A 297 -23.70 3.79 -1.60
C VAL A 297 -24.87 4.44 -2.33
N THR A 298 -25.63 5.29 -1.63
CA THR A 298 -26.73 6.03 -2.23
C THR A 298 -26.22 7.31 -2.89
N VAL A 299 -25.94 7.26 -4.20
CA VAL A 299 -25.55 8.45 -4.99
C VAL A 299 -26.71 9.44 -5.16
N GLU A 300 -27.96 8.95 -5.06
CA GLU A 300 -29.17 9.71 -5.39
C GLU A 300 -29.36 11.02 -4.59
N GLU A 301 -28.82 11.13 -3.37
CA GLU A 301 -29.01 12.33 -2.54
C GLU A 301 -27.97 13.44 -2.81
N SER A 302 -26.75 13.10 -3.23
CA SER A 302 -25.62 14.04 -3.28
C SER A 302 -25.40 14.66 -4.67
N ALA A 303 -25.65 13.91 -5.74
CA ALA A 303 -25.39 14.35 -7.12
C ALA A 303 -26.34 13.69 -8.14
N PRO A 304 -27.65 14.01 -8.13
CA PRO A 304 -28.66 13.36 -8.98
C PRO A 304 -28.49 13.61 -10.49
N TRP A 305 -27.59 14.54 -10.85
CA TRP A 305 -27.26 14.90 -12.22
C TRP A 305 -26.00 14.17 -12.74
N LEU A 306 -25.29 13.43 -11.89
CA LEU A 306 -24.10 12.68 -12.28
C LEU A 306 -24.54 11.41 -13.03
N SER A 307 -24.15 11.28 -14.30
CA SER A 307 -24.44 10.10 -15.13
C SER A 307 -23.16 9.37 -15.52
N PRO A 308 -23.23 8.07 -15.90
CA PRO A 308 -22.06 7.35 -16.41
C PRO A 308 -21.37 8.06 -17.57
N GLU A 309 -22.13 8.69 -18.47
CA GLU A 309 -21.58 9.47 -19.59
C GLU A 309 -20.80 10.69 -19.09
N THR A 310 -21.33 11.41 -18.10
CA THR A 310 -20.66 12.57 -17.49
C THR A 310 -19.34 12.16 -16.82
N VAL A 311 -19.31 10.99 -16.16
CA VAL A 311 -18.08 10.45 -15.54
C VAL A 311 -17.04 10.09 -16.61
N SER A 312 -17.45 9.50 -17.74
CA SER A 312 -16.52 9.22 -18.84
C SER A 312 -16.01 10.48 -19.52
N GLU A 313 -16.83 11.52 -19.66
CA GLU A 313 -16.36 12.82 -20.16
C GLU A 313 -15.32 13.44 -19.22
N TRP A 314 -15.53 13.35 -17.90
CA TRP A 314 -14.55 13.77 -16.89
C TRP A 314 -13.24 12.99 -17.03
N ALA A 315 -13.32 11.66 -17.15
CA ALA A 315 -12.16 10.80 -17.31
C ALA A 315 -11.38 11.16 -18.59
N ASP A 316 -12.08 11.37 -19.71
CA ASP A 316 -11.46 11.79 -20.98
C ASP A 316 -10.75 13.15 -20.88
N VAL A 317 -11.30 14.11 -20.13
CA VAL A 317 -10.61 15.37 -19.84
C VAL A 317 -9.34 15.14 -19.02
N ARG A 318 -9.40 14.29 -17.98
CA ARG A 318 -8.25 13.99 -17.11
C ARG A 318 -7.18 13.16 -17.82
N HIS A 319 -7.53 12.15 -18.62
CA HIS A 319 -6.59 11.42 -19.48
C HIS A 319 -5.91 12.33 -20.50
N ARG A 320 -6.62 13.30 -21.08
CA ARG A 320 -5.99 14.32 -21.95
C ARG A 320 -5.02 15.20 -21.16
N ALA A 321 -5.37 15.65 -19.97
CA ALA A 321 -4.47 16.42 -19.12
C ALA A 321 -3.19 15.65 -18.74
N VAL A 322 -3.29 14.34 -18.50
CA VAL A 322 -2.11 13.46 -18.31
C VAL A 322 -1.28 13.39 -19.58
N THR A 323 -1.91 13.14 -20.73
CA THR A 323 -1.21 13.03 -22.03
C THR A 323 -0.47 14.32 -22.39
N ASP A 324 -1.07 15.47 -22.07
CA ASP A 324 -0.52 16.80 -22.32
C ASP A 324 0.54 17.23 -21.27
N GLY A 325 0.78 16.43 -20.22
CA GLY A 325 1.69 16.79 -19.14
C GLY A 325 1.21 18.00 -18.33
N ARG A 326 -0.09 18.07 -18.05
CA ARG A 326 -0.72 19.19 -17.32
C ARG A 326 -1.39 18.78 -16.01
N LEU A 327 -1.66 17.49 -15.80
CA LEU A 327 -2.33 17.04 -14.58
C LEU A 327 -1.37 17.06 -13.39
N THR A 328 -1.76 17.74 -12.32
CA THR A 328 -1.23 17.50 -10.97
C THR A 328 -2.25 16.67 -10.21
N PHE A 329 -1.78 15.62 -9.56
CA PHE A 329 -2.57 14.75 -8.71
C PHE A 329 -2.01 14.80 -7.29
N GLY A 330 -2.88 14.84 -6.29
CA GLY A 330 -2.50 14.56 -4.92
C GLY A 330 -3.49 13.67 -4.19
N ALA A 331 -2.98 12.90 -3.24
CA ALA A 331 -3.76 12.10 -2.29
C ALA A 331 -3.14 12.18 -0.91
N HIS A 332 -3.97 12.38 0.11
CA HIS A 332 -3.52 12.43 1.49
C HIS A 332 -3.36 11.02 2.06
N ASN A 333 -2.18 10.74 2.61
CA ASN A 333 -1.91 9.50 3.32
C ASN A 333 -1.14 9.80 4.61
N LEU A 334 -1.12 8.83 5.51
CA LEU A 334 -0.35 8.87 6.75
C LEU A 334 0.63 7.70 6.82
N ASP A 335 1.82 8.00 7.34
CA ASP A 335 2.80 7.02 7.78
C ASP A 335 2.70 6.88 9.29
N VAL A 336 2.52 5.65 9.78
CA VAL A 336 2.46 5.38 11.22
C VAL A 336 3.44 4.28 11.61
N LEU A 337 4.25 4.54 12.63
CA LEU A 337 5.13 3.56 13.27
C LEU A 337 4.66 3.32 14.70
N ALA A 338 4.44 2.04 15.04
CA ALA A 338 4.02 1.61 16.36
C ALA A 338 5.00 0.59 16.95
N ARG A 339 5.03 0.53 18.29
CA ARG A 339 5.69 -0.51 19.07
C ARG A 339 4.63 -1.40 19.70
N VAL A 340 4.73 -2.70 19.50
CA VAL A 340 3.76 -3.67 19.99
C VAL A 340 4.21 -4.22 21.34
N GLY A 341 3.27 -4.36 22.29
CA GLY A 341 3.55 -4.94 23.60
C GLY A 341 3.95 -6.42 23.51
N SER A 342 4.75 -6.91 24.47
CA SER A 342 5.25 -8.29 24.49
C SER A 342 4.24 -9.34 24.98
N GLY A 343 2.93 -9.05 24.97
CA GLY A 343 1.88 -10.00 25.37
C GLY A 343 1.75 -10.32 26.88
N ASP A 344 2.68 -9.88 27.73
CA ASP A 344 2.59 -10.06 29.19
C ASP A 344 1.67 -9.04 29.86
N SER A 345 0.37 -9.09 29.55
CA SER A 345 -0.68 -8.45 30.37
C SER A 345 -1.71 -9.47 30.83
N THR A 346 -1.26 -10.48 31.59
CA THR A 346 -2.14 -11.19 32.52
C THR A 346 -2.00 -10.59 33.92
N GLY A 347 -2.94 -9.70 34.27
CA GLY A 347 -3.45 -9.54 35.64
C GLY A 347 -2.67 -8.65 36.63
N SER A 348 -3.13 -7.41 36.80
CA SER A 348 -3.44 -6.88 38.15
C SER A 348 -4.40 -5.69 38.08
N GLY A 349 -5.65 -5.95 37.67
CA GLY A 349 -6.77 -5.07 38.00
C GLY A 349 -7.01 -5.11 39.51
N GLY A 350 -6.28 -4.27 40.24
CA GLY A 350 -6.50 -4.04 41.66
C GLY A 350 -7.92 -3.58 41.90
N ARG A 351 -8.67 -4.38 42.68
CA ARG A 351 -9.91 -3.92 43.32
C ARG A 351 -9.56 -2.74 44.21
N TYR A 352 -10.02 -1.55 43.86
CA TYR A 352 -10.26 -0.51 44.86
C TYR A 352 -11.65 -0.73 45.44
N THR A 353 -11.65 -1.14 46.71
CA THR A 353 -12.79 -1.05 47.65
C THR A 353 -13.26 0.37 47.84
#